data_AF-A0A7J3U9H5-F1
#
_entry.id   AF-A0A7J3U9H5-F1
#
_cell.length_a   1.000
_cell.length_b   1.000
_cell.length_c   1.000
_cell.angle_alpha   90.00
_cell.angle_beta   90.00
_cell.angle_gamma   90.00
#
_symmetry.space_group_name_H-M   'P 1'
#
loop_
_entity.id
_entity.type
_entity.pdbx_description
1 polymer ?
#
loop_
_entity_poly.entity_id
_entity_poly.type
_entity_poly.pdbx_seq_one_letter_code
_entity_poly.pdbx_strand_id
1 'polypeptide(L)' 'MNIIEEWLSEHGKLHFSLIDPDKQPPAEAGKKAEKCAKYGTNAIMVGGTTVSSREMVYETVA' A
#
# COMPACT_ATOMS: atom_id res chain seq x y z
N MET A 1 -15.10 2.58 15.88
CA MET A 1 -13.65 2.79 16.01
C MET A 1 -13.10 3.03 14.63
N ASN A 2 -12.43 4.18 14.43
CA ASN A 2 -11.86 4.60 13.15
C ASN A 2 -10.35 4.43 13.24
N ILE A 3 -9.81 3.45 12.51
CA ILE A 3 -8.39 3.06 12.60
C ILE A 3 -7.43 4.21 12.23
N ILE A 4 -7.85 5.11 11.31
CA ILE A 4 -7.02 6.23 10.89
C ILE A 4 -6.90 7.27 12.02
N GLU A 5 -7.99 7.53 12.75
CA GLU A 5 -7.97 8.43 13.91
C GLU A 5 -7.10 7.88 15.05
N GLU A 6 -7.18 6.57 15.29
CA GLU A 6 -6.34 5.88 16.27
C GLU A 6 -4.86 5.99 15.91
N TRP A 7 -4.48 5.67 14.66
CA TRP A 7 -3.09 5.79 14.20
C TRP A 7 -2.59 7.24 14.19
N LEU A 8 -3.43 8.21 13.81
CA LEU A 8 -3.06 9.63 13.86
C LEU A 8 -2.78 10.08 15.30
N SER A 9 -3.59 9.62 16.26
CA SER A 9 -3.38 9.91 17.69
C SER A 9 -2.05 9.32 18.20
N GLU A 10 -1.71 8.10 17.79
CA GLU A 10 -0.49 7.41 18.23
C GLU A 10 0.79 7.91 17.54
N HIS A 11 0.73 8.27 16.26
CA HIS A 11 1.92 8.58 15.44
C HIS A 11 2.07 10.06 15.12
N GLY A 12 1.02 10.88 15.31
CA GLY A 12 0.98 12.31 14.99
C GLY A 12 0.91 12.63 13.49
N LYS A 13 1.63 11.87 12.65
CA LYS A 13 1.56 11.93 11.18
C LYS A 13 1.55 10.52 10.61
N LEU A 14 0.84 10.35 9.51
CA LEU A 14 0.80 9.09 8.77
C LEU A 14 1.46 9.24 7.41
N HIS A 15 2.30 8.28 7.07
CA HIS A 15 2.89 8.09 5.75
C HIS A 15 2.33 6.83 5.12
N PHE A 16 1.71 6.96 3.95
CA PHE A 16 1.22 5.84 3.16
C PHE A 16 1.98 5.74 1.85
N SER A 17 2.38 4.52 1.48
CA SER A 17 3.06 4.26 0.21
C SER A 17 2.08 3.67 -0.79
N LEU A 18 1.96 4.26 -1.99
CA LEU A 18 1.09 3.74 -3.05
C LEU A 18 1.88 2.80 -3.97
N ILE A 19 1.35 1.60 -4.17
CA ILE A 19 1.80 0.64 -5.19
C ILE A 19 0.76 0.63 -6.32
N ASP A 20 1.20 1.00 -7.51
CA ASP A 20 0.40 0.95 -8.73
C ASP A 20 0.50 -0.45 -9.36
N PRO A 21 -0.61 -1.21 -9.49
CA PRO A 21 -0.63 -2.55 -10.06
C PRO A 21 -0.07 -2.65 -11.48
N ASP A 22 -0.16 -1.60 -12.27
CA ASP A 22 0.23 -1.57 -13.68
C ASP A 22 1.74 -1.35 -13.90
N LYS A 23 2.51 -1.18 -12.82
CA LYS A 23 3.94 -0.82 -12.91
C LYS A 23 4.92 -1.96 -12.68
N GLN A 24 4.48 -3.07 -12.08
CA GLN A 24 5.33 -4.23 -11.83
C GLN A 24 4.52 -5.52 -11.61
N PRO A 25 5.12 -6.71 -11.78
CA PRO A 25 4.48 -7.97 -11.41
C PRO A 25 4.24 -8.11 -9.89
N PRO A 26 3.28 -8.94 -9.45
CA PRO A 26 2.92 -9.08 -8.03
C PRO A 26 4.06 -9.42 -7.07
N ALA A 27 4.95 -10.32 -7.48
CA ALA A 27 6.09 -10.73 -6.66
C ALA A 27 7.10 -9.59 -6.43
N GLU A 28 7.21 -8.64 -7.38
CA GLU A 28 8.06 -7.46 -7.20
C GLU A 28 7.37 -6.41 -6.34
N ALA A 29 6.07 -6.22 -6.53
CA ALA A 29 5.25 -5.36 -5.67
C ALA A 29 5.28 -5.81 -4.21
N GLY A 30 5.23 -7.12 -3.93
CA GLY A 30 5.41 -7.65 -2.56
C GLY A 30 6.76 -7.30 -1.94
N LYS A 31 7.85 -7.42 -2.71
CA LYS A 31 9.19 -6.98 -2.25
C LYS A 31 9.26 -5.47 -1.99
N LYS A 32 8.56 -4.66 -2.80
CA LYS A 32 8.47 -3.21 -2.58
C LYS A 32 7.67 -2.89 -1.31
N ALA A 33 6.53 -3.55 -1.12
CA ALA A 33 5.71 -3.42 0.08
C ALA A 33 6.50 -3.76 1.36
N GLU A 34 7.25 -4.87 1.35
CA GLU A 34 8.12 -5.26 2.46
C GLU A 34 9.20 -4.20 2.75
N LYS A 35 9.83 -3.65 1.72
CA LYS A 35 10.82 -2.57 1.89
C LYS A 35 10.20 -1.30 2.45
N CYS A 36 9.04 -0.87 1.93
CA CYS A 36 8.32 0.30 2.43
C CYS A 36 7.92 0.13 3.91
N ALA A 37 7.48 -1.07 4.31
CA ALA A 37 7.19 -1.40 5.71
C ALA A 37 8.45 -1.27 6.59
N LYS A 38 9.60 -1.80 6.14
CA LYS A 38 10.89 -1.66 6.83
C LYS A 38 11.37 -0.21 6.94
N TYR A 39 10.98 0.65 6.00
CA TYR A 39 11.28 2.09 6.02
C TYR A 39 10.29 2.92 6.84
N GLY A 40 9.28 2.30 7.46
CA GLY A 40 8.39 2.94 8.42
C GLY A 40 7.14 3.56 7.81
N THR A 41 6.70 3.14 6.62
CA THR A 41 5.35 3.50 6.14
C THR A 41 4.29 2.90 7.07
N ASN A 42 3.24 3.65 7.37
CA ASN A 42 2.15 3.18 8.23
C ASN A 42 1.19 2.24 7.49
N ALA A 43 1.03 2.45 6.18
CA ALA A 43 0.24 1.57 5.33
C ALA A 43 0.79 1.50 3.90
N ILE A 44 0.42 0.43 3.21
CA ILE A 44 0.53 0.27 1.76
C ILE A 44 -0.86 0.48 1.17
N MET A 45 -0.96 1.41 0.23
CA MET A 45 -2.12 1.58 -0.62
C MET A 45 -1.86 0.85 -1.93
N VAL A 46 -2.91 0.25 -2.50
CA VAL A 46 -2.86 -0.37 -3.82
C VAL A 46 -3.86 0.32 -4.72
N GLY A 47 -3.39 0.86 -5.83
CA GLY A 47 -4.24 1.59 -6.77
C GLY A 47 -3.45 2.43 -7.77
N GLY A 48 -4.13 2.86 -8.82
CA GLY A 48 -3.54 3.59 -9.94
C GLY A 48 -4.62 4.03 -10.92
N THR A 49 -4.26 4.88 -11.89
CA THR A 49 -5.22 5.40 -12.87
C THR A 49 -5.59 4.40 -13.96
N THR A 50 -4.76 3.39 -14.19
CA THR A 50 -4.93 2.37 -15.24
C THR A 50 -5.45 1.03 -14.71
N VAL A 51 -5.82 0.97 -13.42
CA VAL A 51 -6.40 -0.23 -12.80
C VAL A 51 -7.74 -0.55 -13.45
N SER A 52 -7.76 -1.65 -14.20
CA SER A 52 -8.91 -2.04 -15.03
C SER A 52 -9.94 -2.90 -14.30
N SER A 53 -9.56 -3.55 -13.19
CA SER A 53 -10.47 -4.36 -12.38
C SER A 53 -10.09 -4.38 -10.90
N ARG A 54 -11.02 -4.83 -10.05
CA ARG A 54 -10.75 -5.05 -8.63
C ARG A 54 -9.85 -6.25 -8.38
N GLU A 55 -9.92 -7.30 -9.21
CA GLU A 55 -9.02 -8.45 -9.05
C GLU A 55 -7.56 -8.03 -9.18
N MET A 56 -7.24 -7.15 -10.14
CA MET A 56 -5.88 -6.63 -10.31
C MET A 56 -5.34 -6.01 -9.02
N VAL A 57 -6.16 -5.26 -8.27
CA VAL A 57 -5.78 -4.67 -6.97
C VAL A 57 -5.51 -5.77 -5.93
N TYR A 58 -6.40 -6.76 -5.83
CA TYR A 58 -6.26 -7.83 -4.84
C TYR A 58 -5.04 -8.72 -5.09
N GLU A 59 -4.66 -8.89 -6.34
CA GLU A 59 -3.52 -9.73 -6.75
C GLU A 59 -2.21 -8.94 -6.85
N THR A 60 -2.21 -7.63 -6.59
CA THR A 60 -1.02 -6.78 -6.80
C THR A 60 0.12 -7.13 -5.85
N VAL A 61 -0.16 -7.59 -4.64
CA VAL A 61 0.88 -7.88 -3.63
C VAL A 61 0.74 -9.34 -3.24
N ALA A 62 1.72 -10.15 -3.64
CA ALA A 62 1.81 -11.59 -3.36
C ALA A 62 2.85 -11.90 -2.27
#